data_AF-A0A2R6FFG8-F1
#
_entry.id   AF-A0A2R6FFG8-F1
#
_cell.length_a   1.000
_cell.length_b   1.000
_cell.length_c   1.000
_cell.angle_alpha   90.00
_cell.angle_beta   90.00
_cell.angle_gamma   90.00
#
_symmetry.space_group_name_H-M   'P 1'
#
loop_
_entity.id
_entity.type
_entity.pdbx_description
1 polymer ?
#
loop_
_entity_poly.entity_id
_entity_poly.type
_entity_poly.pdbx_seq_one_letter_code
_entity_poly.pdbx_strand_id
1 'polypeptide(L)' 'GQPVAWVVANRTMSRVNIPMHLITRELCESLGYEFDVNLPREIPNKTLPWENAPENVEGTKGDLMANENIVILRAP' A
#
# COMPACT_ATOMS: atom_id res chain seq x y z
N GLY A 1 -12.58 -17.91 9.93
CA GLY A 1 -13.69 -17.01 10.31
C GLY A 1 -14.15 -16.15 9.15
N GLN A 2 -14.77 -15.00 9.45
CA GLN A 2 -15.31 -14.07 8.45
C GLN A 2 -14.18 -13.44 7.59
N PRO A 3 -14.40 -13.22 6.28
CA PRO A 3 -13.45 -12.54 5.43
C PRO A 3 -13.39 -11.04 5.75
N VAL A 4 -12.18 -10.49 5.82
CA VAL A 4 -11.90 -9.07 6.08
C VAL A 4 -11.05 -8.54 4.93
N ALA A 5 -11.46 -7.41 4.36
CA ALA A 5 -10.72 -6.74 3.30
C ALA A 5 -10.10 -5.44 3.82
N TRP A 6 -8.78 -5.36 3.78
CA TRP A 6 -8.00 -4.16 4.13
C TRP A 6 -7.49 -3.49 2.86
N VAL A 7 -7.88 -2.24 2.63
CA VAL A 7 -7.35 -1.45 1.51
C VAL A 7 -6.21 -0.59 2.04
N VAL A 8 -5.00 -0.85 1.55
CA VAL A 8 -3.77 -0.23 2.07
C VAL A 8 -2.93 0.32 0.92
N ALA A 9 -2.64 1.62 0.97
CA ALA A 9 -1.69 2.27 0.08
C ALA A 9 -0.27 2.24 0.68
N ASN A 10 0.73 1.87 -0.12
CA ASN A 10 2.12 2.05 0.30
C ASN A 10 2.44 3.54 0.45
N ARG A 11 3.30 3.88 1.42
CA ARG A 11 3.67 5.26 1.72
C ARG A 11 5.14 5.46 1.44
N THR A 12 5.50 6.59 0.86
CA THR A 12 6.89 7.02 0.79
C THR A 12 7.06 8.18 1.75
N MET A 13 7.95 8.02 2.72
CA MET A 13 8.31 9.08 3.67
C MET A 13 9.81 9.27 3.62
N SER A 14 10.27 10.52 3.53
CA SER A 14 11.71 10.85 3.52
C SER A 14 12.53 10.03 2.50
N ARG A 15 11.99 9.81 1.29
CA ARG A 15 12.61 9.00 0.21
C ARG A 15 12.76 7.50 0.50
N VAL A 16 12.18 7.01 1.60
CA VAL A 16 12.11 5.58 1.94
C VAL A 16 10.72 5.06 1.58
N ASN A 17 10.69 4.01 0.77
CA ASN A 17 9.47 3.26 0.51
C ASN A 17 9.09 2.44 1.73
N ILE A 18 7.91 2.69 2.28
CA ILE A 18 7.32 1.92 3.37
C ILE A 18 6.25 1.00 2.74
N PRO A 19 6.55 -0.32 2.59
CA PRO A 19 5.62 -1.28 2.03
C PRO A 19 4.54 -1.63 3.05
N MET A 20 3.55 -0.75 3.20
CA MET A 20 2.47 -0.88 4.17
C MET A 20 1.69 -2.19 4.04
N HIS A 21 1.49 -2.71 2.82
CA HIS A 21 0.81 -3.99 2.60
C HIS A 21 1.52 -5.18 3.29
N LEU A 22 2.86 -5.18 3.33
CA LEU A 22 3.63 -6.23 4.02
C LEU A 22 3.49 -6.08 5.54
N ILE A 23 3.60 -4.86 6.05
CA ILE A 23 3.44 -4.56 7.48
C ILE A 23 2.05 -4.97 7.96
N THR A 24 1.00 -4.64 7.20
CA THR A 24 -0.37 -5.03 7.53
C THR A 24 -0.53 -6.55 7.54
N ARG A 25 0.06 -7.26 6.57
CA ARG A 25 0.05 -8.73 6.55
C ARG A 25 0.69 -9.31 7.80
N GLU A 26 1.92 -8.90 8.12
CA GLU A 26 2.66 -9.41 9.29
C GLU A 26 1.91 -9.13 10.59
N LEU A 27 1.34 -7.93 10.73
CA LEU A 27 0.57 -7.54 11.90
C LEU A 27 -0.71 -8.39 12.03
N CYS A 28 -1.43 -8.63 10.93
CA CYS A 28 -2.61 -9.47 10.95
C CYS A 28 -2.28 -10.95 11.25
N GLU A 29 -1.21 -11.51 10.68
CA GLU A 29 -0.73 -12.85 11.02
C GLU A 29 -0.38 -12.95 12.51
N SER A 30 0.25 -11.91 13.10
CA SER A 30 0.57 -11.87 14.54
C SER A 30 -0.67 -11.83 15.44
N LEU A 31 -1.79 -11.29 14.93
CA LEU A 31 -3.09 -11.21 15.61
C LEU A 31 -3.95 -12.47 15.42
N GLY A 32 -3.44 -13.48 14.69
CA GLY A 32 -4.16 -14.73 14.43
C GLY A 32 -5.08 -14.70 13.21
N TYR A 33 -4.96 -13.70 12.34
CA TYR A 33 -5.66 -13.70 11.05
C TYR A 33 -4.89 -14.55 10.03
N GLU A 34 -5.62 -15.26 9.18
CA GLU A 34 -5.04 -16.02 8.08
C GLU A 34 -5.04 -15.15 6.81
N PHE A 35 -3.87 -14.98 6.19
CA PHE A 35 -3.78 -14.29 4.90
C PHE A 35 -4.37 -15.15 3.77
N ASP A 36 -5.26 -14.55 2.98
CA ASP A 36 -5.92 -15.24 1.86
C ASP A 36 -5.32 -14.77 0.52
N VAL A 37 -5.42 -13.48 0.21
CA VAL A 37 -4.94 -12.94 -1.08
C VAL A 37 -4.58 -11.46 -0.99
N ASN A 38 -3.60 -11.04 -1.78
CA ASN A 38 -3.29 -9.64 -2.03
C ASN A 38 -3.69 -9.28 -3.47
N LEU A 39 -4.56 -8.29 -3.63
CA LEU A 39 -5.00 -7.78 -4.91
C LEU A 39 -4.41 -6.38 -5.15
N PRO A 40 -3.44 -6.21 -6.05
CA PRO A 40 -2.97 -4.90 -6.43
C PRO A 40 -4.07 -4.17 -7.22
N ARG A 41 -4.30 -2.91 -6.88
CA ARG A 41 -5.29 -2.02 -7.51
C ARG A 41 -4.64 -0.69 -7.87
N GLU A 42 -4.82 -0.25 -9.10
CA GLU A 42 -4.52 1.13 -9.49
C GLU A 42 -5.61 2.07 -8.97
N ILE A 43 -5.22 3.22 -8.40
CA ILE A 43 -6.16 4.23 -7.90
C ILE A 43 -6.74 4.99 -9.10
N PRO A 44 -7.99 4.79 -9.54
CA PRO A 44 -8.45 5.39 -10.79
C PRO A 44 -8.51 6.93 -10.76
N ASN A 45 -8.69 7.55 -9.58
CA ASN A 45 -8.72 8.99 -9.40
C ASN A 45 -7.89 9.39 -8.17
N LYS A 46 -6.66 9.82 -8.37
CA LYS A 46 -5.81 10.37 -7.31
C LYS A 46 -6.07 11.88 -7.21
N THR A 47 -6.59 12.35 -6.07
CA THR A 47 -6.82 13.78 -5.80
C THR A 47 -5.51 14.57 -5.74
N LEU A 48 -4.39 13.89 -5.47
CA LEU A 48 -3.04 14.41 -5.62
C LEU A 48 -2.52 14.08 -7.02
N PRO A 49 -1.76 14.99 -7.66
CA PRO A 49 -1.09 14.69 -8.91
C PRO A 49 -0.29 13.39 -8.83
N TRP A 50 -0.36 12.59 -9.90
CA TRP A 50 0.41 11.36 -10.07
C TRP A 50 1.92 11.63 -10.00
N GLU A 51 2.31 12.84 -10.38
CA GLU A 51 3.66 13.38 -10.26
C GLU A 51 3.63 14.65 -9.40
N ASN A 52 4.21 14.59 -8.21
CA ASN A 52 4.67 15.79 -7.52
C ASN A 52 6.17 15.61 -7.33
N ALA A 53 6.97 16.42 -8.04
CA ALA A 53 8.37 16.60 -7.69
C ALA A 53 8.39 17.22 -6.29
N PRO A 54 8.81 16.50 -5.22
CA PRO A 54 8.78 17.09 -3.90
C PRO A 54 9.77 18.25 -3.79
N GLU A 55 10.78 18.29 -4.67
CA GLU A 55 11.77 19.34 -4.74
C GLU A 55 12.18 19.51 -6.21
N ASN A 56 12.32 20.76 -6.63
CA ASN A 56 12.64 21.27 -7.96
C ASN A 56 14.05 20.84 -8.44
N VAL A 57 14.33 19.53 -8.49
CA VAL A 57 15.62 18.93 -8.88
C VAL A 57 15.43 18.12 -10.15
N GLU A 58 15.97 18.65 -11.24
CA GLU A 58 15.99 18.04 -12.57
C GLU A 58 16.63 16.63 -12.50
N GLY A 59 15.88 15.59 -12.84
CA GLY A 59 16.45 14.27 -13.15
C GLY A 59 16.21 13.11 -12.17
N THR A 60 15.54 13.31 -11.02
CA THR A 60 15.22 12.18 -10.11
C THR A 60 13.72 11.86 -10.15
N LYS A 61 13.31 11.04 -11.13
CA LYS A 61 11.96 10.47 -11.20
C LYS A 61 11.82 9.39 -10.12
N GLY A 62 11.38 9.78 -8.94
CA GLY A 62 10.90 8.81 -7.96
C GLY A 62 9.56 8.26 -8.45
N ASP A 63 9.47 6.97 -8.73
CA ASP A 63 8.20 6.29 -9.00
C ASP A 63 7.28 6.47 -7.79
N LEU A 64 6.38 7.46 -7.88
CA LEU A 64 5.36 7.69 -6.88
C LEU A 64 4.38 6.53 -7.00
N MET A 65 4.43 5.63 -6.02
CA MET A 65 3.54 4.48 -5.91
C MET A 65 2.08 4.88 -6.21
N ALA A 66 1.63 4.40 -7.37
CA ALA A 66 0.31 4.58 -7.95
C ALA A 66 -0.70 3.49 -7.50
N ASN A 67 -0.22 2.53 -6.71
CA ASN A 67 -0.90 1.27 -6.47
C ASN A 67 -1.32 1.14 -5.01
N GLU A 68 -2.63 0.97 -4.80
CA GLU A 68 -3.22 0.44 -3.58
C GLU A 68 -3.15 -1.08 -3.60
N ASN A 69 -3.10 -1.71 -2.43
CA ASN A 69 -3.16 -3.14 -2.26
C ASN A 69 -4.38 -3.47 -1.41
N ILE A 70 -5.22 -4.38 -1.89
CA ILE A 70 -6.33 -4.94 -1.11
C ILE A 70 -5.85 -6.26 -0.53
N VAL A 71 -5.62 -6.26 0.79
CA VAL A 71 -5.22 -7.44 1.56
C VAL A 71 -6.48 -8.10 2.09
N ILE A 72 -6.81 -9.28 1.59
CA ILE A 72 -7.92 -10.10 2.08
C ILE A 72 -7.38 -11.11 3.09
N LEU A 73 -8.00 -11.11 4.27
CA LEU A 73 -7.63 -11.94 5.41
C LEU A 73 -8.88 -12.66 5.92
N ARG A 74 -8.70 -13.75 6.64
CA ARG A 74 -9.76 -14.44 7.38
C ARG A 74 -9.56 -14.21 8.86
N ALA A 75 -10.60 -13.73 9.53
CA ALA A 75 -10.60 -13.62 10.99
C ALA A 75 -10.46 -15.01 11.62
N PRO A 76 -9.79 -15.12 12.80
CA PRO A 76 -9.79 -16.35 13.58
C PRO A 76 -11.20 -16.85 13.89
#